data_AF-A0A7K4CWX3-F1
#
_entry.id   AF-A0A7K4CWX3-F1
#
_cell.length_a   1.000
_cell.length_b   1.000
_cell.length_c   1.000
_cell.angle_alpha   90.00
_cell.angle_beta   90.00
_cell.angle_gamma   90.00
#
_symmetry.space_group_name_H-M   'P 1'
#
loop_
_entity.id
_entity.type
_entity.pdbx_description
1 polymer ?
#
loop_
_entity_poly.entity_id
_entity_poly.type
_entity_poly.pdbx_seq_one_letter_code
_entity_poly.pdbx_strand_id
1 'polypeptide(L)'
;MSIVKITDRGSLDELASRITVTLGRKVAQQDILDACVKLGASEFDRLVSMLEGVPILDRAKITRIKQMSKDHASIPYDAAASFPNPEDDELLGE
;
A
#
# COMPACT_ATOMS: atom_id res chain seq x y z
N MET A 1 -2.03 -9.60 -27.47
CA MET A 1 -2.66 -9.79 -26.14
C MET A 1 -1.60 -10.25 -25.17
N SER A 2 -1.38 -9.52 -24.08
CA SER A 2 -0.48 -9.98 -23.02
C SER A 2 -1.19 -11.04 -22.19
N ILE A 3 -0.52 -12.15 -21.88
CA ILE A 3 -1.09 -13.24 -21.07
C ILE A 3 -0.82 -12.91 -19.60
N VAL A 4 -1.86 -12.52 -18.87
CA VAL A 4 -1.79 -12.32 -17.42
C VAL A 4 -2.13 -13.63 -16.73
N LYS A 5 -1.18 -14.19 -15.98
CA LYS A 5 -1.40 -15.40 -15.19
C LYS A 5 -2.04 -15.02 -13.86
N ILE A 6 -3.28 -15.45 -13.67
CA ILE A 6 -4.00 -15.28 -12.41
C ILE A 6 -3.71 -16.49 -11.53
N THR A 7 -3.02 -16.27 -10.42
CA THR A 7 -2.57 -17.33 -9.50
C THR A 7 -3.75 -17.94 -8.74
N ASP A 8 -4.71 -17.11 -8.34
CA ASP A 8 -5.90 -17.53 -7.60
C ASP A 8 -7.15 -17.50 -8.50
N ARG A 9 -7.32 -18.58 -9.26
CA ARG A 9 -8.44 -18.74 -10.18
C ARG A 9 -9.78 -18.92 -9.45
N GLY A 10 -9.77 -19.48 -8.23
CA GLY A 10 -10.98 -19.74 -7.44
C GLY A 10 -11.66 -18.44 -7.03
N SER A 11 -10.89 -17.46 -6.55
CA SER A 11 -11.44 -16.13 -6.21
C SER A 11 -12.04 -15.41 -7.41
N LEU A 12 -11.48 -15.58 -8.61
CA LEU A 12 -12.04 -14.99 -9.83
C LEU A 12 -13.37 -15.64 -10.21
N ASP A 13 -13.48 -16.96 -10.09
CA ASP A 13 -14.72 -17.70 -10.38
C ASP A 13 -15.83 -17.35 -9.38
N GLU A 14 -15.48 -17.18 -8.09
CA GLU A 14 -16.41 -16.70 -7.07
C GLU A 14 -16.91 -15.29 -7.39
N LEU A 15 -16.00 -14.36 -7.70
CA LEU A 15 -16.33 -12.99 -8.07
C LEU A 15 -17.26 -12.96 -9.30
N ALA A 16 -16.92 -13.73 -10.34
CA ALA A 16 -17.74 -13.85 -11.54
C ALA A 16 -19.15 -14.40 -11.24
N SER A 17 -19.25 -15.37 -10.33
CA SER A 17 -20.53 -15.94 -9.91
C SER A 17 -21.39 -14.92 -9.17
N ARG A 18 -20.81 -14.19 -8.21
CA ARG A 18 -21.51 -13.13 -7.46
C ARG A 18 -22.01 -12.01 -8.36
N ILE A 19 -21.18 -11.56 -9.30
CA ILE A 19 -21.55 -10.55 -10.29
C ILE A 19 -22.68 -11.06 -11.19
N THR A 20 -22.59 -12.31 -11.66
CA THR A 20 -23.61 -12.93 -12.52
C THR A 20 -24.96 -13.03 -11.83
N VAL A 21 -24.98 -13.45 -10.56
CA VAL A 21 -26.22 -13.51 -9.76
C VAL A 21 -26.81 -12.11 -9.56
N THR A 22 -25.96 -11.12 -9.27
CA THR A 22 -26.40 -9.74 -9.02
C THR A 22 -26.96 -9.07 -10.27
N LEU A 23 -26.36 -9.32 -11.43
CA LEU A 23 -26.78 -8.73 -12.71
C LEU A 23 -27.85 -9.57 -13.44
N GLY A 24 -28.12 -10.78 -13.00
CA GLY A 24 -29.04 -11.72 -13.66
C GLY A 24 -28.57 -12.19 -15.04
N ARG A 25 -27.29 -11.96 -15.40
CA ARG A 25 -26.71 -12.36 -16.69
C ARG A 25 -25.26 -12.79 -16.54
N LYS A 26 -24.83 -13.75 -17.36
CA LYS A 26 -23.43 -14.17 -17.42
C LYS A 26 -22.56 -13.03 -17.95
N VAL A 27 -21.49 -12.71 -17.21
CA VAL A 27 -20.48 -11.74 -17.61
C VAL A 27 -19.20 -12.48 -17.97
N ALA A 28 -18.51 -12.06 -19.03
CA ALA A 28 -17.24 -12.67 -19.41
C ALA A 28 -16.16 -12.31 -18.37
N GLN A 29 -15.27 -13.26 -18.06
CA GLN A 29 -14.17 -13.01 -17.11
C GLN A 29 -13.28 -11.85 -17.55
N GLN A 30 -13.08 -11.68 -18.86
CA GLN A 30 -12.32 -10.57 -19.40
C GLN A 30 -12.97 -9.21 -19.08
N ASP A 31 -14.29 -9.09 -19.24
CA ASP A 31 -15.01 -7.85 -18.91
C ASP A 31 -14.92 -7.52 -17.41
N ILE A 32 -14.92 -8.55 -16.56
CA ILE A 32 -14.75 -8.39 -15.10
C ILE A 32 -13.35 -7.86 -14.80
N LEU A 33 -12.31 -8.44 -15.41
CA LEU A 33 -10.94 -7.99 -15.23
C LEU A 33 -10.75 -6.55 -15.72
N ASP A 34 -11.33 -6.19 -16.87
CA ASP A 34 -11.28 -4.83 -17.40
C ASP A 34 -11.96 -3.84 -16.45
N ALA A 35 -13.09 -4.23 -15.82
CA ALA A 35 -13.74 -3.42 -14.80
C ALA A 35 -12.90 -3.31 -13.52
N CYS A 36 -12.25 -4.39 -13.09
CA CYS A 36 -11.35 -4.39 -11.93
C CYS A 36 -10.14 -3.46 -12.15
N VAL A 37 -9.57 -3.44 -13.35
CA VAL A 37 -8.47 -2.52 -13.68
C VAL A 37 -8.94 -1.06 -13.59
N LYS A 38 -10.13 -0.75 -14.11
CA LYS A 38 -10.71 0.60 -14.00
C LYS A 38 -11.00 0.98 -12.55
N LEU A 39 -11.54 0.06 -11.76
CA LEU A 39 -11.80 0.27 -10.33
C LEU A 39 -10.49 0.50 -9.55
N GLY A 40 -9.48 -0.33 -9.82
CA GLY A 40 -8.15 -0.19 -9.23
C GLY A 40 -7.47 1.14 -9.58
N ALA A 41 -7.69 1.66 -10.80
CA ALA A 41 -7.22 2.99 -11.17
C ALA A 41 -7.89 4.11 -10.36
N SER A 42 -9.18 3.96 -10.02
CA SER A 42 -9.88 4.93 -9.15
C SER A 42 -9.54 4.80 -7.67
N GLU A 43 -9.17 3.60 -7.21
CA GLU A 43 -8.76 3.31 -5.82
C GLU A 43 -7.24 3.00 -5.74
N PHE A 44 -6.41 3.80 -6.43
CA PHE A 44 -4.99 3.53 -6.60
C PHE A 44 -4.25 3.34 -5.26
N ASP A 45 -4.43 4.26 -4.31
CA ASP A 45 -3.74 4.20 -3.01
C ASP A 45 -4.09 2.92 -2.23
N ARG A 46 -5.34 2.48 -2.32
CA ARG A 46 -5.80 1.25 -1.69
C ARG A 46 -5.20 0.03 -2.39
N LEU A 47 -5.13 0.02 -3.71
CA LEU A 47 -4.49 -1.04 -4.48
C LEU A 47 -3.00 -1.17 -4.12
N VAL A 48 -2.27 -0.05 -4.02
CA VAL A 48 -0.86 -0.03 -3.58
C VAL A 48 -0.71 -0.63 -2.18
N SER A 49 -1.60 -0.27 -1.24
CA SER A 49 -1.55 -0.79 0.13
C SER A 49 -1.73 -2.31 0.21
N MET A 50 -2.48 -2.90 -0.73
CA MET A 50 -2.69 -4.34 -0.82
C MET A 50 -1.48 -5.09 -1.41
N LEU A 51 -0.64 -4.42 -2.21
CA LEU A 51 0.49 -5.04 -2.91
C LEU A 51 1.77 -5.03 -2.07
N GLU A 52 2.08 -3.91 -1.43
CA GLU A 52 3.39 -3.76 -0.78
C GLU A 52 3.32 -3.73 0.76
N GLY A 53 2.14 -3.88 1.37
CA GLY A 53 1.98 -3.68 2.81
C GLY A 53 2.45 -2.28 3.26
N VAL A 54 2.55 -1.34 2.31
CA VAL A 54 3.08 0.00 2.55
C VAL A 54 2.05 0.76 3.38
N PRO A 55 2.45 1.32 4.53
CA PRO A 55 1.54 2.05 5.38
C PRO A 55 1.06 3.31 4.63
N ILE A 56 -0.25 3.38 4.39
CA ILE A 56 -0.87 4.59 3.84
C ILE A 56 -0.59 5.76 4.78
N LEU A 57 0.03 6.81 4.24
CA LEU A 57 0.26 8.09 4.92
C LEU A 57 -1.04 8.90 4.91
N ASP A 58 -1.93 8.55 5.84
CA ASP A 58 -3.15 9.31 6.07
C ASP A 58 -2.84 10.72 6.58
N ARG A 59 -3.74 11.68 6.33
CA ARG A 59 -3.64 13.08 6.78
C ARG A 59 -3.41 13.18 8.30
N ALA A 60 -4.02 12.29 9.08
CA ALA A 60 -3.80 12.21 10.52
C ALA A 60 -2.33 11.88 10.86
N LYS A 61 -1.73 10.91 10.16
CA LYS A 61 -0.31 10.53 10.34
C LYS A 61 0.61 11.68 9.92
N ILE A 62 0.31 12.34 8.80
CA ILE A 62 1.08 13.50 8.32
C ILE A 62 1.05 14.63 9.36
N THR A 63 -0.13 14.90 9.94
CA THR A 63 -0.30 15.95 10.95
C THR A 63 0.48 15.62 12.21
N ARG A 64 0.44 14.36 12.65
CA ARG A 64 1.22 13.87 13.80
C ARG A 64 2.73 14.03 13.58
N ILE A 65 3.25 13.65 12.41
CA ILE A 65 4.67 13.81 12.09
C ILE A 65 5.08 15.29 12.11
N LYS A 66 4.25 16.17 11.54
CA LYS A 66 4.49 17.63 11.59
C LYS A 66 4.46 18.18 13.01
N GLN A 67 3.58 17.67 13.87
CA GLN A 67 3.51 18.07 15.27
C GLN A 67 4.78 17.64 16.02
N MET A 68 5.17 16.36 15.90
CA MET A 68 6.40 15.83 16.51
C MET A 68 7.64 16.59 16.04
N SER A 69 7.71 16.92 14.74
CA SER A 69 8.82 17.73 14.20
C SER A 69 8.88 19.13 14.82
N LYS A 70 7.74 19.76 15.13
CA LYS A 70 7.71 21.05 15.83
C LYS A 70 8.08 20.91 17.30
N ASP A 71 7.56 19.89 17.97
CA ASP A 71 7.82 19.63 19.39
C ASP A 71 9.31 19.31 19.64
N HIS A 72 9.97 18.69 18.66
CA HIS A 72 11.39 18.36 18.70
C HIS A 72 12.29 19.36 17.96
N ALA A 73 11.75 20.48 17.45
CA ALA A 73 12.52 21.47 16.69
C ALA A 73 13.61 22.17 17.53
N SER A 74 13.46 22.18 18.86
CA SER A 74 14.37 22.83 19.79
C SER A 74 15.33 21.86 20.48
N ILE A 75 15.39 20.59 20.07
CA ILE A 75 16.33 19.63 20.67
C ILE A 75 17.70 19.87 20.04
N PRO A 76 18.70 20.31 20.82
CA PRO A 76 20.06 20.47 20.31
C PRO A 76 20.63 19.10 19.96
N TYR A 77 21.42 19.05 18.87
CA TYR A 77 22.17 17.85 18.51
C TYR A 77 23.24 17.57 19.58
N ASP A 78 23.19 16.38 20.17
CA ASP A 78 24.19 15.93 21.15
C ASP A 78 25.23 15.05 20.46
N ALA A 79 26.42 15.61 20.26
CA ALA A 79 27.55 14.91 19.65
C ALA A 79 28.18 13.86 20.59
N ALA A 80 27.83 13.83 21.87
CA ALA A 80 28.30 12.83 22.84
C ALA A 80 27.28 11.70 23.06
N ALA A 81 26.16 11.71 22.33
CA ALA A 81 25.15 10.66 22.42
C ALA A 81 25.76 9.30 22.00
N SER A 82 25.70 8.32 22.89
CA SER A 82 26.09 6.94 22.61
C SER A 82 24.85 6.12 22.31
N PHE A 83 24.82 5.51 21.13
CA PHE A 83 23.73 4.63 20.71
C PHE A 83 24.11 3.18 21.05
N PRO A 84 23.19 2.39 21.63
CA PRO A 84 23.50 1.04 22.09
C PRO A 84 23.72 0.02 20.96
N ASN A 85 23.50 0.43 19.71
CA ASN A 85 23.52 -0.47 18.56
C ASN A 85 24.89 -0.38 17.85
N PRO A 86 25.68 -1.47 17.81
CA PRO A 86 27.05 -1.45 17.33
C PRO A 86 27.17 -1.23 15.80
N GLU A 87 26.09 -1.35 15.04
CA GLU A 87 26.05 -1.09 13.60
C GLU A 87 25.87 0.42 13.28
N ASP A 88 25.49 1.24 14.26
CA ASP A 88 25.29 2.68 14.05
C ASP A 88 26.64 3.44 13.94
N ASP A 89 27.71 2.89 14.49
CA ASP A 89 29.08 3.44 14.38
C ASP A 89 29.56 3.48 12.91
N GLU A 90 29.06 2.56 12.06
CA GLU A 90 29.41 2.48 10.63
C GLU A 90 28.81 3.65 9.82
N LEU A 91 27.71 4.24 10.31
CA LEU A 91 27.03 5.38 9.68
C LEU A 91 27.66 6.74 10.04
N LEU A 92 28.47 6.77 11.10
CA LEU A 92 29.16 7.97 11.59
C LEU A 92 30.60 8.10 11.07
N GLY A 93 30.96 7.31 10.06
CA GLY A 93 32.33 7.15 9.53
C GLY A 93 33.20 8.40 9.58
N GLU A 94 34.38 8.25 10.19
CA GLU A 94 35.56 9.08 9.89
C GLU A 94 36.07 8.80 8.47
#